data_AF-A0A958GBW6-F1
#
_entry.id   AF-A0A958GBW6-F1
#
_cell.length_a   1.000
_cell.length_b   1.000
_cell.length_c   1.000
_cell.angle_alpha   90.00
_cell.angle_beta   90.00
_cell.angle_gamma   90.00
#
_symmetry.space_group_name_H-M   'P 1'
#
loop_
_entity.id
_entity.type
_entity.pdbx_description
1 polymer ?
#
loop_
_entity_poly.entity_id
_entity_poly.type
_entity_poly.pdbx_seq_one_letter_code
_entity_poly.pdbx_strand_id
1 'polypeptide(L)'
;GKHLVTVEGLNLPDLTPVQDQIVIQGGSQCGFCTPGIVVSLSGMLLEKGPAIERADIKTALSGHLCRCTGYASLLRAGEGIIQAAQKLPRSSDGKSRVEAMIDQGMLPAYFQEMPAKLKALTAG
;
A
#
# COMPACT_ATOMS: atom_id res chain seq x y z
N GLY A 1 11.88 1.52 -19.37
CA GLY A 1 10.44 1.71 -19.09
C GLY A 1 10.19 1.98 -17.60
N LYS A 2 8.93 2.06 -17.17
CA LYS A 2 8.50 2.16 -15.75
C LYS A 2 7.40 1.13 -15.47
N HIS A 3 7.26 0.71 -14.22
CA HIS A 3 6.18 -0.18 -13.77
C HIS A 3 5.03 0.67 -13.21
N LEU A 4 3.90 0.72 -13.92
CA LEU A 4 2.68 1.40 -13.50
C LEU A 4 1.76 0.40 -12.80
N VAL A 5 1.26 0.75 -11.62
CA VAL A 5 0.38 -0.08 -10.81
C VAL A 5 -0.93 0.67 -10.57
N THR A 6 -2.06 0.03 -10.90
CA THR A 6 -3.41 0.49 -10.55
C THR A 6 -3.90 -0.24 -9.30
N VAL A 7 -5.11 0.08 -8.82
CA VAL A 7 -5.69 -0.60 -7.66
C VAL A 7 -5.83 -2.11 -7.89
N GLU A 8 -6.16 -2.52 -9.11
CA GLU A 8 -6.30 -3.93 -9.50
C GLU A 8 -4.96 -4.66 -9.46
N GLY A 9 -3.87 -3.95 -9.77
CA GLY A 9 -2.50 -4.48 -9.66
C GLY A 9 -2.05 -4.72 -8.22
N LEU A 10 -2.78 -4.24 -7.22
CA LEU A 10 -2.48 -4.51 -5.80
C LEU A 10 -3.21 -5.73 -5.25
N ASN A 11 -4.17 -6.28 -5.99
CA ASN A 11 -5.02 -7.35 -5.47
C ASN A 11 -4.26 -8.65 -5.22
N LEU A 12 -4.50 -9.23 -4.05
CA LEU A 12 -4.13 -10.59 -3.68
C LEU A 12 -5.39 -11.48 -3.74
N PRO A 13 -5.28 -12.81 -3.54
CA PRO A 13 -6.47 -13.66 -3.36
C PRO A 13 -7.37 -13.17 -2.21
N ASP A 14 -6.74 -12.65 -1.15
CA ASP A 14 -7.38 -11.95 -0.04
C ASP A 14 -7.14 -10.42 -0.11
N LEU A 15 -7.78 -9.64 0.75
CA LEU A 15 -7.53 -8.20 0.83
C LEU A 15 -6.11 -7.92 1.33
N THR A 16 -5.45 -6.91 0.75
CA THR A 16 -4.21 -6.38 1.33
C THR A 16 -4.50 -5.71 2.67
N PRO A 17 -3.51 -5.54 3.57
CA PRO A 17 -3.73 -4.84 4.84
C PRO A 17 -4.29 -3.43 4.68
N VAL A 18 -3.95 -2.74 3.59
CA VAL A 18 -4.51 -1.41 3.28
C VAL A 18 -6.00 -1.51 2.97
N GLN A 19 -6.39 -2.44 2.09
CA GLN A 19 -7.80 -2.65 1.73
C GLN A 19 -8.63 -3.12 2.93
N ASP A 20 -8.11 -4.08 3.70
CA ASP A 20 -8.75 -4.63 4.89
C ASP A 20 -9.01 -3.57 5.96
N GLN A 21 -8.02 -2.73 6.28
CA GLN A 21 -8.19 -1.66 7.26
C GLN A 21 -9.18 -0.59 6.79
N ILE A 22 -9.25 -0.29 5.49
CA ILE A 22 -10.28 0.61 4.95
C ILE A 22 -11.67 0.00 5.12
N VAL A 23 -11.85 -1.31 4.90
CA VAL A 23 -13.13 -2.00 5.07
C VAL A 23 -13.55 -2.01 6.54
N ILE A 24 -12.71 -2.53 7.43
CA ILE A 24 -13.03 -2.73 8.85
C ILE A 24 -13.34 -1.40 9.55
N GLN A 25 -12.66 -0.32 9.17
CA GLN A 25 -12.86 1.00 9.80
C GLN A 25 -14.02 1.81 9.21
N GLY A 26 -14.73 1.28 8.19
CA GLY A 26 -15.77 2.02 7.48
C GLY A 26 -15.20 3.20 6.67
N GLY A 27 -14.01 3.01 6.08
CA GLY A 27 -13.29 3.98 5.26
C GLY A 27 -13.81 4.11 3.83
N SER A 28 -14.83 3.33 3.44
CA SER A 28 -15.47 3.39 2.12
C SER A 28 -16.99 3.45 2.27
N GLN A 29 -17.63 4.40 1.59
CA GLN A 29 -19.10 4.49 1.47
C GLN A 29 -19.51 4.40 0.00
N CYS A 30 -19.55 5.53 -0.73
CA CYS A 30 -19.85 5.51 -2.16
C CYS A 30 -18.78 4.82 -3.03
N GLY A 31 -17.60 4.56 -2.47
CA GLY A 31 -16.51 3.82 -3.14
C GLY A 31 -15.69 4.62 -4.14
N PHE A 32 -16.15 5.78 -4.62
CA PHE A 32 -15.53 6.47 -5.75
C PHE A 32 -14.08 6.92 -5.50
N CYS A 33 -13.78 7.42 -4.31
CA CYS A 33 -12.41 7.84 -3.94
C CYS A 33 -11.52 6.67 -3.48
N THR A 34 -12.09 5.50 -3.24
CA THR A 34 -11.40 4.38 -2.61
C THR A 34 -10.21 3.86 -3.41
N PRO A 35 -10.27 3.71 -4.75
CA PRO A 35 -9.11 3.27 -5.54
C PRO A 35 -7.87 4.16 -5.37
N GLY A 36 -8.04 5.49 -5.45
CA GLY A 36 -6.94 6.43 -5.30
C GLY A 36 -6.33 6.39 -3.89
N ILE A 37 -7.17 6.31 -2.87
CA ILE A 37 -6.75 6.21 -1.46
C ILE A 37 -5.98 4.91 -1.21
N VAL A 38 -6.47 3.77 -1.72
CA VAL A 38 -5.81 2.46 -1.58
C VAL A 38 -4.41 2.53 -2.20
N VAL A 39 -4.28 3.06 -3.42
CA VAL A 39 -2.97 3.18 -4.08
C VAL A 39 -2.03 4.09 -3.29
N SER A 40 -2.51 5.23 -2.80
CA SER A 40 -1.69 6.19 -2.03
C SER A 40 -1.18 5.63 -0.72
N LEU A 41 -2.06 4.99 0.06
CA LEU A 41 -1.69 4.35 1.33
C LEU A 41 -0.79 3.12 1.12
N SER A 42 -0.98 2.39 0.03
CA SER A 42 -0.09 1.26 -0.34
C SER A 42 1.30 1.76 -0.74
N GLY A 43 1.39 2.89 -1.46
CA GLY A 43 2.65 3.56 -1.75
C GLY A 43 3.39 4.01 -0.49
N MET A 44 2.68 4.65 0.44
CA MET A 44 3.22 5.01 1.76
C MET A 44 3.76 3.79 2.50
N LEU A 45 2.99 2.69 2.54
CA LEU A 45 3.41 1.45 3.20
C LEU A 45 4.67 0.85 2.57
N LEU A 46 4.74 0.83 1.23
CA LEU A 46 5.91 0.34 0.49
C LEU A 46 7.16 1.19 0.74
N GLU A 47 7.03 2.52 0.74
CA GLU A 47 8.16 3.44 0.91
C GLU A 47 8.71 3.41 2.35
N LYS A 48 7.81 3.49 3.34
CA LYS A 48 8.18 3.71 4.74
C LYS A 48 8.32 2.41 5.55
N GLY A 49 7.59 1.36 5.18
CA GLY A 49 7.58 0.08 5.91
C GLY A 49 7.31 0.26 7.41
N PRO A 50 8.11 -0.34 8.33
CA PRO A 50 7.86 -0.25 9.77
C PRO A 50 8.12 1.13 10.38
N ALA A 51 8.64 2.08 9.59
CA ALA A 51 8.94 3.45 10.01
C ALA A 51 7.81 4.46 9.72
N ILE A 52 6.62 4.00 9.29
CA ILE A 52 5.46 4.88 9.09
C ILE A 52 5.11 5.59 10.40
N GLU A 53 4.95 6.90 10.31
CA GLU A 53 4.45 7.73 11.39
C GLU A 53 3.03 8.21 11.10
N ARG A 54 2.32 8.66 12.15
CA ARG A 54 0.97 9.21 12.01
C ARG A 54 0.91 10.41 11.05
N ALA A 55 1.99 11.17 10.93
CA ALA A 55 2.09 12.29 9.99
C ALA A 55 2.07 11.81 8.53
N ASP A 56 2.68 10.67 8.22
CA ASP A 56 2.70 10.10 6.86
C ASP A 56 1.28 9.75 6.38
N ILE A 57 0.39 9.28 7.27
CA ILE A 57 -1.01 9.00 6.93
C ILE A 57 -1.70 10.26 6.41
N LYS A 58 -1.52 11.39 7.10
CA LYS A 58 -2.13 12.67 6.67
C LYS A 58 -1.56 13.12 5.33
N THR A 59 -0.25 12.98 5.14
CA THR A 59 0.41 13.29 3.86
C THR A 59 -0.16 12.43 2.73
N ALA A 60 -0.28 11.12 2.94
CA ALA A 60 -0.80 10.17 1.97
C ALA A 60 -2.28 10.42 1.61
N LEU A 61 -3.06 11.00 2.52
CA LEU A 61 -4.47 11.34 2.30
C LEU A 61 -4.70 12.77 1.78
N SER A 62 -3.72 13.68 1.92
CA SER A 62 -3.90 15.11 1.64
C SER A 62 -4.33 15.45 0.20
N GLY A 63 -3.96 14.61 -0.77
CA GLY A 63 -4.35 14.76 -2.17
C GLY A 63 -5.69 14.10 -2.55
N HIS A 64 -6.38 13.46 -1.61
CA HIS A 64 -7.58 12.66 -1.90
C HIS A 64 -8.83 13.29 -1.32
N LEU A 65 -9.75 13.72 -2.19
CA LEU A 65 -11.04 14.26 -1.79
C LEU A 65 -12.04 13.13 -1.52
N CYS A 66 -12.57 13.09 -0.29
CA CYS A 66 -13.62 12.17 0.11
C CYS A 66 -14.82 12.94 0.68
N ARG A 67 -15.98 12.84 0.03
CA ARG A 67 -17.18 13.57 0.45
C ARG A 67 -18.03 12.83 1.49
N CYS A 68 -17.87 11.51 1.60
CA CYS A 68 -18.79 10.67 2.35
C CYS A 68 -18.29 10.35 3.77
N THR A 69 -17.00 10.05 3.96
CA THR A 69 -16.50 9.48 5.23
C THR A 69 -16.11 10.51 6.29
N GLY A 70 -15.90 11.78 5.90
CA GLY A 70 -15.38 12.81 6.80
C GLY A 70 -13.96 12.54 7.31
N TYR A 71 -13.18 11.68 6.63
CA TYR A 71 -11.78 11.31 6.90
C TYR A 71 -11.46 10.60 8.23
N ALA A 72 -12.28 10.73 9.27
CA ALA A 72 -11.99 10.11 10.57
C ALA A 72 -11.79 8.58 10.45
N SER A 73 -12.61 7.89 9.66
CA SER A 73 -12.47 6.45 9.39
C SER A 73 -11.19 6.10 8.62
N LEU A 74 -10.78 6.95 7.67
CA LEU A 74 -9.54 6.76 6.90
C LEU A 74 -8.30 6.96 7.76
N LEU A 75 -8.35 7.92 8.69
CA LEU A 75 -7.27 8.13 9.67
C LEU A 75 -7.12 6.91 10.59
N ARG A 76 -8.23 6.32 11.08
CA ARG A 76 -8.19 5.07 11.86
C ARG A 76 -7.66 3.90 11.02
N ALA A 77 -8.04 3.80 9.75
CA ALA A 77 -7.48 2.79 8.85
C ALA A 77 -5.96 2.94 8.72
N GLY A 78 -5.46 4.17 8.60
CA GLY A 78 -4.03 4.47 8.60
C GLY A 78 -3.30 3.98 9.85
N GLU A 79 -3.89 4.15 11.04
CA GLU A 79 -3.32 3.64 12.30
C GLU A 79 -3.24 2.10 12.31
N GLY A 80 -4.26 1.43 11.76
CA GLY A 80 -4.23 -0.03 11.57
C GLY A 80 -3.14 -0.47 10.58
N ILE A 81 -2.89 0.32 9.53
CA ILE A 81 -1.79 0.08 8.58
C ILE A 81 -0.43 0.20 9.27
N ILE A 82 -0.23 1.16 10.20
CA ILE A 82 0.99 1.25 11.01
C ILE A 82 1.23 -0.05 11.80
N GLN A 83 0.17 -0.61 12.39
CA GLN A 83 0.27 -1.87 13.13
C GLN A 83 0.65 -3.03 12.21
N ALA A 84 0.03 -3.12 11.02
CA ALA A 84 0.39 -4.13 10.02
C ALA A 84 1.86 -4.00 9.58
N ALA A 85 2.35 -2.77 9.42
CA ALA A 85 3.71 -2.49 8.99
C ALA A 85 4.78 -2.93 10.00
N GLN A 86 4.45 -3.07 11.29
CA GLN A 86 5.40 -3.59 12.28
C GLN A 86 5.78 -5.06 12.07
N LYS A 87 5.03 -5.80 11.25
CA LYS A 87 5.39 -7.16 10.81
C LYS A 87 6.54 -7.17 9.80
N LEU A 88 6.87 -6.01 9.20
CA LEU A 88 7.97 -5.89 8.26
C LEU A 88 9.31 -5.75 9.00
N PRO A 89 10.38 -6.37 8.48
CA PRO A 89 11.71 -6.22 9.05
C PRO A 89 12.20 -4.76 8.97
N ARG A 90 12.94 -4.34 10.00
CA ARG A 90 13.56 -3.01 10.09
C ARG A 90 14.88 -2.89 9.31
N SER A 91 15.62 -3.98 9.11
CA SER A 91 16.88 -4.02 8.34
C SER A 91 17.39 -5.44 8.07
N SER A 92 18.03 -5.60 6.90
CA SER A 92 19.13 -6.50 6.48
C SER A 92 19.10 -8.01 6.76
N ASP A 93 17.96 -8.67 6.58
CA ASP A 93 17.96 -10.13 6.34
C ASP A 93 18.40 -10.47 4.89
N GLY A 94 19.05 -9.54 4.18
CA GLY A 94 19.43 -9.66 2.77
C GLY A 94 18.28 -9.54 1.76
N LYS A 95 17.02 -9.58 2.21
CA LYS A 95 15.82 -9.47 1.37
C LYS A 95 15.48 -8.03 1.00
N SER A 96 14.96 -7.84 -0.21
CA SER A 96 14.40 -6.54 -0.62
C SER A 96 13.11 -6.22 0.14
N ARG A 97 12.75 -4.92 0.26
CA ARG A 97 11.46 -4.51 0.87
C ARG A 97 10.27 -5.19 0.17
N VAL A 98 10.35 -5.31 -1.16
CA VAL A 98 9.32 -5.96 -1.98
C VAL A 98 9.19 -7.44 -1.62
N GLU A 99 10.31 -8.17 -1.48
CA GLU A 99 10.29 -9.57 -1.03
C GLU A 99 9.67 -9.71 0.36
N ALA A 100 10.08 -8.89 1.32
CA ALA A 100 9.52 -8.94 2.67
C ALA A 100 8.00 -8.65 2.70
N MET A 101 7.52 -7.75 1.84
CA MET A 101 6.09 -7.45 1.73
C MET A 101 5.29 -8.57 1.06
N ILE A 102 5.87 -9.26 0.07
CA ILE A 102 5.24 -10.45 -0.53
C ILE A 102 5.14 -11.57 0.49
N ASP A 103 6.20 -11.84 1.25
CA ASP A 103 6.22 -12.85 2.31
C ASP A 103 5.15 -12.59 3.40
N GLN A 104 4.81 -11.32 3.63
CA GLN A 104 3.79 -10.90 4.59
C GLN A 104 2.39 -10.75 3.98
N GLY A 105 2.18 -11.14 2.72
CA GLY A 105 0.88 -11.00 2.06
C GLY A 105 0.44 -9.54 1.90
N MET A 106 1.38 -8.61 1.71
CA MET A 106 1.13 -7.18 1.53
C MET A 106 1.24 -6.73 0.07
N LEU A 107 1.95 -7.50 -0.77
CA LEU A 107 2.10 -7.25 -2.19
C LEU A 107 1.95 -8.53 -3.01
N PRO A 108 1.44 -8.44 -4.25
CA PRO A 108 1.42 -9.57 -5.19
C PRO A 108 2.82 -10.04 -5.58
N ALA A 109 2.98 -11.36 -5.74
CA ALA A 109 4.26 -11.99 -6.07
C ALA A 109 4.90 -11.46 -7.36
N TYR A 110 4.09 -11.04 -8.34
CA TYR A 110 4.58 -10.54 -9.63
C TYR A 110 5.49 -9.30 -9.49
N PHE A 111 5.42 -8.56 -8.37
CA PHE A 111 6.29 -7.41 -8.12
C PHE A 111 7.78 -7.79 -8.14
N GLN A 112 8.14 -9.02 -7.75
CA GLN A 112 9.53 -9.52 -7.80
C GLN A 112 10.07 -9.64 -9.23
N GLU A 113 9.20 -9.85 -10.22
CA GLU A 113 9.61 -10.02 -11.61
C GLU A 113 9.89 -8.69 -12.32
N MET A 114 9.38 -7.58 -11.78
CA MET A 114 9.38 -6.28 -12.45
C MET A 114 10.78 -5.71 -12.71
N PRO A 115 11.76 -5.79 -11.78
CA PRO A 115 13.12 -5.35 -12.07
C PRO A 115 13.73 -6.01 -13.31
N ALA A 116 13.54 -7.33 -13.47
CA ALA A 116 14.03 -8.08 -14.62
C ALA A 116 13.32 -7.66 -15.92
N LYS A 117 11.98 -7.55 -15.90
CA LYS A 117 11.20 -7.10 -17.06
C LYS A 117 11.57 -5.68 -17.49
N LEU A 118 11.79 -4.77 -16.53
CA LEU A 118 12.19 -3.39 -16.83
C LEU A 118 13.59 -3.31 -17.44
N LYS A 119 14.55 -4.13 -16.98
CA LYS A 119 15.90 -4.20 -17.55
C LYS A 119 15.88 -4.73 -18.99
N ALA A 120 15.03 -5.72 -19.28
CA ALA A 120 14.87 -6.26 -20.63
C ALA A 120 14.36 -5.21 -21.63
N LEU A 121 13.48 -4.29 -21.20
CA LEU A 121 12.96 -3.21 -22.04
C LEU A 121 14.00 -2.13 -22.41
N THR A 122 15.15 -2.08 -21.74
CA THR A 122 16.22 -1.11 -22.01
C THR A 122 17.45 -1.73 -22.67
N ALA A 123 17.41 -3.05 -22.90
CA ALA A 123 18.52 -3.82 -23.46
C ALA A 123 18.48 -3.95 -25.00
N GLY A 124 17.46 -3.38 -25.65
CA GLY A 124 17.33 -3.23 -27.10
C GLY A 124 17.22 -1.77 -27.48
#